data_AF-A0A8S2V5T1-F1
#
_entry.id   AF-A0A8S2V5T1-F1
#
_cell.length_a   1.000
_cell.length_b   1.000
_cell.length_c   1.000
_cell.angle_alpha   90.00
_cell.angle_beta   90.00
_cell.angle_gamma   90.00
#
_symmetry.space_group_name_H-M   'P 1'
#
loop_
_entity.id
_entity.type
_entity.pdbx_description
1 polymer ?
#
loop_
_entity_poly.entity_id
_entity_poly.type
_entity_poly.pdbx_seq_one_letter_code
_entity_poly.pdbx_strand_id
1 'polypeptide(L)'
;MATMDGSSLCSVCNKLPGKRFCMGCKKYFCSKDFKEHEKQLSIQFDNEIVRSHDELLDMIQKLEKPDDLSSDLFDQIDQWKKITINKVEKAAESARHELIEMIDK
;
A
#
# COMPACT_ATOMS: atom_id res chain seq x y z
N MET A 1 -22.54 -27.77 -45.67
CA MET A 1 -22.05 -26.37 -45.70
C MET A 1 -22.96 -25.56 -44.82
N ALA A 2 -22.47 -25.01 -43.70
CA ALA A 2 -23.28 -24.22 -42.78
C ALA A 2 -23.29 -22.76 -43.22
N THR A 3 -24.46 -22.24 -43.58
CA THR A 3 -24.67 -20.83 -43.88
C THR A 3 -24.71 -20.04 -42.57
N MET A 4 -23.64 -19.31 -42.27
CA MET A 4 -23.60 -18.31 -41.20
C MET A 4 -24.40 -17.09 -41.64
N ASP A 5 -25.66 -16.97 -41.20
CA ASP A 5 -26.43 -15.75 -41.40
C ASP A 5 -27.14 -15.38 -40.09
N GLY A 6 -26.89 -14.17 -39.62
CA GLY A 6 -27.32 -13.68 -38.30
C GLY A 6 -26.25 -12.84 -37.62
N SER A 7 -25.74 -11.82 -38.31
CA SER A 7 -24.88 -10.83 -37.69
C SER A 7 -25.65 -10.12 -36.58
N SER A 8 -25.33 -10.42 -35.32
CA SER A 8 -25.93 -9.81 -34.14
C SER A 8 -25.91 -8.29 -34.25
N LEU A 9 -27.04 -7.62 -34.01
CA LEU A 9 -27.11 -6.15 -34.04
C LEU A 9 -26.19 -5.55 -32.97
N CYS A 10 -25.76 -4.32 -33.22
CA CYS A 10 -25.01 -3.55 -32.23
C CYS A 10 -25.83 -3.39 -30.94
N SER A 11 -25.28 -3.82 -29.81
CA SER A 11 -25.90 -3.77 -28.49
C SER A 11 -26.12 -2.36 -27.93
N VAL A 12 -25.63 -1.31 -28.62
CA VAL A 12 -25.79 0.10 -28.22
C VAL A 12 -26.84 0.79 -29.09
N CYS A 13 -26.60 0.89 -30.40
CA CYS A 13 -27.53 1.60 -31.28
C CYS A 13 -28.68 0.74 -31.83
N ASN A 14 -28.56 -0.60 -31.79
CA ASN A 14 -29.51 -1.58 -32.36
C ASN A 14 -29.90 -1.34 -33.83
N LYS A 15 -29.11 -0.56 -34.57
CA LYS A 15 -29.40 -0.13 -35.95
C LYS A 15 -28.49 -0.78 -36.97
N LEU A 16 -27.22 -0.94 -36.61
CA LEU A 16 -26.19 -1.47 -37.50
C LEU A 16 -25.79 -2.89 -37.06
N PRO A 17 -25.41 -3.78 -37.99
CA PRO A 17 -24.81 -5.06 -37.65
C PRO A 17 -23.59 -4.86 -36.75
N GLY A 18 -23.55 -5.62 -35.66
CA GLY A 18 -22.42 -5.68 -34.76
C GLY A 18 -21.28 -6.46 -35.40
N LYS A 19 -20.27 -5.72 -35.87
CA LYS A 19 -19.10 -6.30 -36.56
C LYS A 19 -17.97 -6.68 -35.62
N ARG A 20 -17.98 -6.15 -34.39
CA ARG A 20 -16.92 -6.35 -33.41
C ARG A 20 -17.50 -6.87 -32.11
N PHE A 21 -16.89 -7.90 -31.54
CA PHE A 21 -17.29 -8.48 -30.27
C PHE A 21 -16.32 -8.07 -29.17
N CYS A 22 -16.83 -7.51 -28.07
CA CYS A 22 -16.04 -7.30 -26.87
C CYS A 22 -16.17 -8.52 -25.97
N MET A 23 -15.05 -9.20 -25.69
CA MET A 23 -15.04 -10.40 -24.85
C MET A 23 -15.34 -10.07 -23.38
N GLY A 24 -14.84 -8.94 -22.86
CA GLY A 24 -15.08 -8.51 -21.48
C GLY A 24 -16.55 -8.20 -21.22
N CYS A 25 -17.19 -7.45 -22.13
CA CYS A 25 -18.61 -7.10 -21.99
C CYS A 25 -19.58 -8.13 -22.56
N LYS A 26 -19.07 -9.12 -23.31
CA LYS A 26 -19.85 -10.13 -24.04
C LYS A 26 -20.94 -9.51 -24.95
N LYS A 27 -20.60 -8.42 -25.64
CA LYS A 27 -21.53 -7.64 -26.49
C LYS A 27 -20.95 -7.39 -27.88
N TYR A 28 -21.83 -7.25 -28.86
CA TYR A 28 -21.47 -6.89 -30.23
C TYR A 28 -21.70 -5.40 -30.49
N PHE A 29 -20.79 -4.78 -31.23
CA PHE A 29 -20.81 -3.35 -31.49
C PHE A 29 -20.62 -3.05 -32.97
N CYS A 30 -21.26 -1.99 -33.45
CA CYS A 30 -20.90 -1.39 -34.73
C CYS A 30 -19.54 -0.67 -34.58
N SER A 31 -18.86 -0.39 -35.69
CA SER A 31 -17.51 0.22 -35.64
C SER A 31 -17.47 1.57 -34.90
N LYS A 32 -18.55 2.36 -34.95
CA LYS A 32 -18.64 3.65 -34.26
C LYS A 32 -18.73 3.45 -32.74
N ASP A 33 -19.70 2.67 -32.30
CA ASP A 33 -19.97 2.44 -30.88
C ASP A 33 -18.86 1.62 -30.22
N PHE A 34 -18.15 0.78 -30.99
CA PHE A 34 -16.96 0.09 -30.49
C PHE A 34 -15.82 1.05 -30.17
N LYS A 35 -15.55 2.06 -31.01
CA LYS A 35 -14.50 3.05 -30.72
C LYS A 35 -14.81 3.87 -29.47
N GLU A 36 -16.09 4.23 -29.30
CA GLU A 36 -16.53 4.94 -28.10
C GLU A 36 -16.39 4.03 -26.87
N HIS A 37 -16.76 2.75 -26.99
CA HIS A 37 -16.59 1.77 -25.93
C HIS A 37 -15.11 1.60 -25.53
N GLU A 38 -14.19 1.50 -26.50
CA GLU A 38 -12.74 1.45 -26.24
C GLU A 38 -12.25 2.68 -25.47
N LYS A 39 -12.70 3.88 -25.86
CA LYS A 39 -12.36 5.12 -25.16
C LYS A 39 -12.87 5.13 -23.72
N GLN A 40 -14.11 4.69 -23.50
CA GLN A 40 -14.68 4.60 -22.15
C GLN A 40 -13.90 3.62 -21.27
N LEU A 41 -13.52 2.46 -21.82
CA LEU A 41 -12.69 1.48 -21.10
C LEU A 41 -11.31 2.05 -20.73
N SER A 42 -10.68 2.81 -21.63
CA SER A 42 -9.41 3.48 -21.34
C SER A 42 -9.56 4.46 -20.18
N ILE A 43 -10.61 5.28 -20.19
CA ILE A 43 -10.87 6.26 -19.12
C ILE A 43 -11.14 5.54 -17.79
N GLN A 44 -11.92 4.45 -17.80
CA GLN A 44 -12.17 3.66 -16.59
C GLN A 44 -10.87 3.03 -16.06
N PHE A 45 -10.03 2.49 -16.94
CA PHE A 45 -8.75 1.92 -16.55
C PHE A 45 -7.86 2.95 -15.84
N ASP A 46 -7.72 4.15 -16.42
CA ASP A 46 -6.91 5.22 -15.82
C ASP A 46 -7.49 5.69 -14.47
N ASN A 47 -8.82 5.87 -14.39
CA ASN A 47 -9.46 6.45 -13.21
C ASN A 47 -9.64 5.46 -12.04
N GLU A 48 -9.85 4.18 -12.33
CA GLU A 48 -10.18 3.17 -11.33
C GLU A 48 -8.97 2.28 -11.02
N ILE A 49 -8.30 1.77 -12.04
CA ILE A 49 -7.23 0.78 -11.85
C ILE A 49 -5.90 1.46 -11.56
N VAL A 50 -5.46 2.39 -12.42
CA VAL A 50 -4.16 3.06 -12.25
C VAL A 50 -4.15 3.89 -10.97
N ARG A 51 -5.19 4.70 -10.76
CA ARG A 51 -5.29 5.50 -9.53
C ARG A 51 -5.31 4.65 -8.26
N SER A 52 -6.09 3.55 -8.23
CA SER A 52 -6.13 2.68 -7.05
C SER A 52 -4.78 1.99 -6.82
N HIS A 53 -4.09 1.59 -7.89
CA HIS A 53 -2.75 1.03 -7.81
C HIS A 53 -1.75 2.03 -7.21
N ASP A 54 -1.77 3.28 -7.67
CA ASP A 54 -0.86 4.32 -7.19
C ASP A 54 -1.13 4.69 -5.73
N GLU A 55 -2.41 4.76 -5.33
CA GLU A 55 -2.81 4.94 -3.93
C GLU A 55 -2.32 3.79 -3.03
N LEU A 56 -2.42 2.54 -3.50
CA LEU A 56 -1.91 1.38 -2.78
C LEU A 56 -0.38 1.41 -2.63
N LEU A 57 0.34 1.77 -3.69
CA LEU A 57 1.80 1.91 -3.63
C LEU A 57 2.22 3.00 -2.64
N ASP A 58 1.56 4.16 -2.66
CA ASP A 58 1.84 5.24 -1.72
C ASP A 58 1.59 4.82 -0.26
N MET A 59 0.51 4.07 0.01
CA MET A 59 0.25 3.52 1.34
C MET A 59 1.32 2.53 1.79
N ILE A 60 1.76 1.62 0.91
CA ILE A 60 2.83 0.67 1.23
C ILE A 60 4.12 1.41 1.54
N GLN A 61 4.51 2.37 0.70
CA GLN A 61 5.74 3.15 0.90
C GLN A 61 5.72 3.97 2.20
N LYS A 62 4.55 4.44 2.63
CA LYS A 62 4.38 5.12 3.93
C LYS A 62 4.54 4.16 5.11
N LEU A 63 4.10 2.92 4.99
CA LEU A 63 4.29 1.89 6.02
C LEU A 63 5.73 1.37 6.08
N GLU A 64 6.41 1.29 4.93
CA GLU A 64 7.79 0.81 4.83
C GLU A 64 8.84 1.84 5.24
N LYS A 65 8.47 3.11 5.39
CA LYS A 65 9.32 4.08 6.07
C LYS A 65 9.14 3.83 7.57
N PRO A 66 10.10 3.18 8.26
CA PRO A 66 10.05 3.18 9.71
C PRO A 66 10.03 4.64 10.13
N ASP A 67 9.01 5.01 10.91
CA ASP A 67 9.00 6.33 11.55
C ASP A 67 10.39 6.51 12.18
N ASP A 68 11.09 7.59 11.81
CA ASP A 68 12.38 7.99 12.37
C ASP A 68 12.30 8.08 13.92
N LEU A 69 11.07 8.28 14.42
CA LEU A 69 10.68 8.21 15.84
C LEU A 69 10.91 6.83 16.48
N SER A 70 10.79 5.73 15.74
CA SER A 70 10.95 4.38 16.29
C SER A 70 12.40 4.12 16.70
N SER A 71 13.37 4.50 15.88
CA SER A 71 14.80 4.47 16.25
C SER A 71 15.10 5.40 17.43
N ASP A 72 14.55 6.62 17.42
CA ASP A 72 14.77 7.59 18.50
C ASP A 72 14.21 7.12 19.85
N LEU A 73 13.10 6.37 19.87
CA LEU A 73 12.52 5.83 21.10
C LEU A 73 13.35 4.67 21.67
N PHE A 74 13.87 3.79 20.81
CA PHE A 74 14.77 2.72 21.26
C PHE A 74 16.07 3.30 21.86
N ASP A 75 16.65 4.31 21.22
CA ASP A 75 17.84 4.99 21.73
C ASP A 75 17.57 5.68 23.08
N GLN A 76 16.40 6.30 23.26
CA GLN A 76 15.99 6.88 24.54
C GLN A 76 15.84 5.82 25.64
N ILE A 77 15.28 4.65 25.33
CA ILE A 77 15.17 3.53 26.28
C ILE A 77 16.56 3.04 26.70
N ASP A 78 17.48 2.89 25.75
CA ASP A 78 18.85 2.46 26.02
C ASP A 78 19.63 3.49 26.86
N GLN A 79 19.46 4.78 26.58
CA GLN A 79 20.03 5.84 27.41
C GLN A 79 19.45 5.80 28.84
N TRP A 80 18.14 5.65 28.98
CA TRP A 80 17.49 5.57 30.29
C TRP A 80 18.00 4.37 31.10
N LYS A 81 18.15 3.20 30.46
CA LYS A 81 18.74 2.00 31.05
C LYS A 81 20.18 2.26 31.52
N LYS A 82 21.03 2.83 30.65
CA LYS A 82 22.44 3.12 30.97
C LYS A 82 22.56 4.08 32.16
N ILE A 83 21.78 5.15 32.17
CA ILE A 83 21.77 6.13 33.27
C ILE A 83 21.33 5.47 34.58
N THR A 84 20.32 4.60 34.53
CA THR A 84 19.77 3.94 35.71
C THR A 84 20.76 2.96 36.32
N ILE A 85 21.41 2.13 35.49
CA ILE A 85 22.46 1.20 35.95
C ILE A 85 23.58 1.96 36.65
N ASN A 86 24.12 3.01 36.02
CA ASN A 86 25.19 3.82 36.58
C ASN A 86 24.82 4.45 37.94
N LYS A 87 23.57 4.90 38.11
CA LYS A 87 23.09 5.43 39.40
C LYS A 87 23.09 4.35 40.49
N VAL A 88 22.62 3.15 40.16
CA VAL A 88 22.58 2.02 41.10
C VAL A 88 24.00 1.58 41.47
N GLU A 89 24.90 1.49 40.49
CA GLU A 89 26.32 1.15 40.71
C GLU A 89 26.99 2.15 41.64
N LYS A 90 26.85 3.46 41.37
CA LYS A 90 27.40 4.51 42.23
C LYS A 90 26.85 4.45 43.66
N ALA A 91 25.55 4.25 43.81
CA ALA A 91 24.95 4.12 45.13
C ALA A 91 25.49 2.90 45.89
N ALA A 92 25.66 1.77 45.20
CA ALA A 92 26.24 0.57 45.79
C ALA A 92 27.72 0.76 46.17
N GLU A 93 28.50 1.45 45.34
CA GLU A 93 29.91 1.78 45.63
C GLU A 93 30.04 2.71 46.85
N SER A 94 29.21 3.74 46.94
CA SER A 94 29.17 4.63 48.11
C SER A 94 28.81 3.87 49.39
N ALA A 95 27.77 3.04 49.36
CA ALA A 95 27.37 2.23 50.51
C ALA A 95 28.48 1.25 50.95
N ARG A 96 29.24 0.68 50.00
CA ARG A 96 30.40 -0.16 50.32
C ARG A 96 31.51 0.63 51.01
N HIS A 97 31.82 1.83 50.53
CA HIS A 97 32.84 2.69 51.16
C HIS A 97 32.44 3.10 52.57
N GLU A 98 31.20 3.55 52.77
CA GLU A 98 30.69 3.92 54.10
C GLU A 98 30.78 2.75 55.08
N LEU A 99 30.45 1.53 54.65
CA LEU A 99 30.56 0.35 55.48
C LEU A 99 32.02 0.04 55.86
N ILE A 100 32.96 0.16 54.93
CA ILE A 100 34.40 -0.03 55.20
C ILE A 100 34.87 0.98 56.24
N GLU A 101 34.53 2.26 56.09
CA GLU A 101 34.88 3.32 57.05
C GLU A 101 34.29 3.08 58.45
N MET A 102 33.11 2.46 58.54
CA MET A 102 32.50 2.09 59.82
C MET A 102 33.19 0.89 60.48
N ILE A 103 33.72 -0.06 59.69
CA ILE A 103 34.38 -1.26 60.20
C ILE A 103 35.84 -0.99 60.59
N ASP A 104 36.53 -0.09 59.89
CA ASP A 104 37.94 0.27 60.15
C ASP A 104 38.11 1.28 61.31
N LYS A 105 37.02 1.64 62.01
CA LYS A 105 36.99 2.48 63.21
C LYS A 105 36.90 1.66 64.49
#